data_AF-A0A5K0V5H1-F1
#
_entry.id   AF-A0A5K0V5H1-F1
#
_cell.length_a   1.000
_cell.length_b   1.000
_cell.length_c   1.000
_cell.angle_alpha   90.00
_cell.angle_beta   90.00
_cell.angle_gamma   90.00
#
_symmetry.space_group_name_H-M   'P 1'
#
loop_
_entity.id
_entity.type
_entity.pdbx_description
1 polymer ?
#
loop_
_entity_poly.entity_id
_entity_poly.type
_entity_poly.pdbx_seq_one_letter_code
_entity_poly.pdbx_strand_id
1 'polypeptide(L)'
;IIFSDKDLPNRGASYNDVFHIVVETRGTRVSHVLIDGGSCLNICPQQKAHELGIKQADYILSSIFILGYDGMGQPCLGYICLNSNL
;
A
#
# COMPACT_ATOMS: atom_id res chain seq x y z
N ILE A 1 9.17 -2.04 9.16
CA ILE A 1 9.17 -3.39 8.54
C ILE A 1 10.40 -3.46 7.65
N ILE A 2 11.24 -4.49 7.81
CA ILE A 2 12.39 -4.74 6.92
C ILE A 2 12.07 -6.03 6.18
N PHE A 3 12.04 -5.96 4.85
CA PHE A 3 11.93 -7.12 3.97
C PHE A 3 13.34 -7.52 3.51
N SER A 4 13.57 -8.82 3.34
CA SER A 4 14.84 -9.36 2.86
C SER A 4 14.63 -10.36 1.73
N ASP A 5 15.71 -10.70 1.03
CA ASP A 5 15.68 -11.70 -0.06
C ASP A 5 15.23 -13.09 0.43
N LYS A 6 15.33 -13.37 1.74
CA LYS A 6 14.86 -14.62 2.34
C LYS A 6 13.34 -14.72 2.38
N ASP A 7 12.65 -13.58 2.30
CA ASP A 7 11.20 -13.48 2.32
C ASP A 7 10.61 -13.56 0.89
N LEU A 8 11.47 -13.59 -0.14
CA LEU A 8 11.07 -13.73 -1.53
C LEU A 8 10.84 -15.22 -1.89
N PRO A 9 9.91 -15.51 -2.82
CA PRO A 9 9.67 -16.87 -3.29
C PRO A 9 10.92 -17.42 -3.99
N ASN A 10 11.20 -18.71 -3.77
CA ASN A 10 12.41 -19.42 -4.22
C ASN A 10 12.68 -19.39 -5.74
N ARG A 11 11.79 -18.82 -6.58
CA ARG A 11 11.91 -18.81 -8.04
C ARG A 11 12.66 -17.61 -8.62
N GLY A 12 13.11 -16.66 -7.79
CA GLY A 12 14.01 -15.58 -8.22
C GLY A 12 13.40 -14.54 -9.18
N ALA A 13 14.26 -13.76 -9.84
CA ALA A 13 13.92 -12.57 -10.63
C ALA A 13 13.11 -12.81 -11.93
N SER A 14 12.84 -14.06 -12.30
CA SER A 14 12.08 -14.40 -13.51
C SER A 14 10.57 -14.58 -13.28
N TYR A 15 10.08 -14.30 -12.07
CA TYR A 15 8.66 -14.33 -11.73
C TYR A 15 8.06 -12.94 -11.96
N ASN A 16 7.26 -12.79 -13.03
CA ASN A 16 6.51 -11.57 -13.32
C ASN A 16 5.16 -11.51 -12.59
N ASP A 17 4.84 -12.48 -11.73
CA ASP A 17 3.64 -12.36 -10.92
C ASP A 17 3.88 -11.36 -9.79
N VAL A 18 2.85 -10.56 -9.58
CA VAL A 18 2.80 -9.49 -8.59
C VAL A 18 3.16 -10.02 -7.19
N PHE A 19 4.20 -9.46 -6.57
CA PHE A 19 4.65 -9.90 -5.23
C PHE A 19 3.70 -9.36 -4.16
N HIS A 20 2.78 -10.22 -3.74
CA HIS A 20 1.77 -9.94 -2.73
C HIS A 20 2.16 -10.50 -1.38
N ILE A 21 2.03 -9.67 -0.34
CA ILE A 21 2.15 -10.08 1.05
C ILE A 21 0.80 -9.96 1.75
N VAL A 22 0.72 -10.60 2.92
CA VAL A 22 -0.37 -10.39 3.87
C VAL A 22 0.17 -9.53 4.99
N VAL A 23 -0.52 -8.43 5.29
CA VAL A 23 -0.20 -7.54 6.41
C VAL A 23 -1.32 -7.63 7.43
N GLU A 24 -0.97 -7.75 8.71
CA GLU A 24 -1.93 -7.58 9.80
C GLU A 24 -1.75 -6.20 10.42
N THR A 25 -2.84 -5.43 10.53
CA THR A 25 -2.82 -4.09 11.11
C THR A 25 -4.14 -3.80 11.81
N ARG A 26 -4.08 -3.24 13.02
CA ARG A 26 -5.27 -2.91 13.85
C ARG A 26 -6.24 -4.08 14.04
N GLY A 27 -5.73 -5.32 14.10
CA GLY A 27 -6.55 -6.54 14.20
C GLY A 27 -7.22 -6.96 12.88
N THR A 28 -6.93 -6.28 11.77
CA THR A 28 -7.44 -6.62 10.43
C THR A 28 -6.32 -7.19 9.58
N ARG A 29 -6.60 -8.33 8.96
CA ARG A 29 -5.72 -8.97 7.98
C ARG A 29 -5.98 -8.42 6.58
N VAL A 30 -4.99 -7.76 5.99
CA VAL A 30 -5.00 -7.23 4.62
C VAL A 30 -4.20 -8.18 3.74
N SER A 31 -4.90 -8.95 2.91
CA SER A 31 -4.28 -9.77 1.86
C SER A 31 -3.98 -8.95 0.59
N HIS A 32 -3.13 -9.48 -0.28
CA HIS A 32 -2.82 -8.90 -1.59
C HIS A 32 -2.20 -7.50 -1.51
N VAL A 33 -1.39 -7.24 -0.48
CA VAL A 33 -0.60 -6.00 -0.40
C VAL A 33 0.57 -6.14 -1.35
N LEU A 34 0.61 -5.28 -2.36
CA LEU A 34 1.68 -5.24 -3.35
C LEU A 34 2.92 -4.57 -2.77
N ILE A 35 4.07 -5.24 -2.90
CA ILE A 35 5.39 -4.63 -2.73
C ILE A 35 5.84 -4.08 -4.08
N ASP A 36 5.61 -2.79 -4.28
CA ASP A 36 6.00 -2.09 -5.50
C ASP A 36 7.26 -1.25 -5.27
N GLY A 37 8.38 -1.69 -5.83
CA GLY A 37 9.65 -0.95 -5.80
C GLY A 37 9.72 0.23 -6.78
N GLY A 38 8.77 0.34 -7.71
CA GLY A 38 8.66 1.45 -8.67
C GLY A 38 7.87 2.64 -8.14
N SER A 39 7.10 2.45 -7.06
CA SER A 39 6.31 3.51 -6.43
C SER A 39 7.13 4.30 -5.40
N CYS A 40 7.00 5.62 -5.42
CA CYS A 40 7.66 6.52 -4.46
C CYS A 40 6.90 6.64 -3.11
N LEU A 41 5.66 6.14 -3.04
CA LEU A 41 4.76 6.26 -1.90
C LEU A 41 3.98 4.96 -1.66
N ASN A 42 3.59 4.74 -0.41
CA ASN A 42 2.58 3.73 -0.08
C ASN A 42 1.19 4.24 -0.46
N ILE A 43 0.48 3.49 -1.31
CA ILE A 43 -0.85 3.87 -1.80
C ILE A 43 -1.87 2.86 -1.28
N CYS A 44 -2.97 3.36 -0.72
CA CYS A 44 -4.09 2.54 -0.27
C CYS A 44 -5.37 2.95 -1.02
N PRO A 45 -6.04 2.03 -1.72
CA PRO A 45 -7.35 2.31 -2.32
C PRO A 45 -8.37 2.74 -1.25
N GLN A 46 -9.23 3.69 -1.59
CA GLN A 46 -10.24 4.21 -0.65
C GLN A 46 -11.13 3.11 -0.05
N GLN A 47 -11.53 2.12 -0.86
CA GLN A 47 -12.34 0.99 -0.39
C GLN A 47 -11.61 0.19 0.70
N LYS A 48 -10.29 -0.04 0.54
CA LYS A 48 -9.47 -0.74 1.53
C LYS A 48 -9.30 0.06 2.81
N ALA A 49 -9.11 1.37 2.72
CA ALA A 49 -9.08 2.24 3.90
C ALA A 49 -10.40 2.16 4.69
N HIS A 50 -11.55 2.14 4.00
CA HIS A 50 -12.86 1.97 4.62
C HIS A 50 -13.02 0.60 5.31
N GLU A 51 -12.59 -0.50 4.66
CA GLU A 51 -12.57 -1.84 5.27
C GLU A 51 -11.68 -1.92 6.53
N LEU A 52 -10.65 -1.07 6.61
CA LEU A 52 -9.78 -0.90 7.79
C LEU A 52 -10.37 0.03 8.87
N GLY A 53 -11.61 0.50 8.70
CA GLY A 53 -12.28 1.40 9.62
C GLY A 53 -11.72 2.83 9.61
N ILE A 54 -10.93 3.19 8.59
CA ILE A 54 -10.43 4.56 8.41
C ILE A 54 -11.47 5.33 7.60
N LYS A 55 -11.97 6.43 8.16
CA LYS A 55 -12.98 7.27 7.54
C LYS A 55 -12.29 8.38 6.76
N GLN A 56 -12.96 8.91 5.73
CA GLN A 56 -12.43 10.08 5.00
C GLN A 56 -12.18 11.30 5.91
N ALA A 57 -12.95 11.44 6.99
CA ALA A 57 -12.74 12.50 7.98
C ALA A 57 -11.40 12.38 8.74
N ASP A 58 -10.77 11.21 8.72
CA ASP A 58 -9.46 10.97 9.32
C ASP A 58 -8.31 11.37 8.38
N TYR A 59 -8.61 11.73 7.13
CA TYR A 59 -7.61 12.08 6.12
C TYR A 59 -7.10 13.51 6.33
N ILE A 60 -5.80 13.68 6.23
CA ILE A 60 -5.19 14.99 6.03
C ILE A 60 -5.24 15.28 4.52
N LEU A 61 -5.89 16.38 4.14
CA LEU A 61 -6.02 16.77 2.74
C LEU A 61 -4.65 16.92 2.08
N SER A 62 -4.57 16.46 0.83
CA SER A 62 -3.35 16.44 0.05
C SER A 62 -3.59 17.07 -1.31
N SER A 63 -2.58 17.77 -1.83
CA SER A 63 -2.52 18.20 -3.23
C SER A 63 -1.75 17.22 -4.12
N ILE A 64 -1.40 16.03 -3.60
CA ILE A 64 -0.66 15.01 -4.34
C ILE A 64 -1.54 14.47 -5.47
N PHE A 65 -0.95 14.37 -6.66
CA PHE A 65 -1.53 13.71 -7.82
C PHE A 65 -0.77 12.40 -8.06
N ILE A 66 -1.48 11.28 -8.09
CA ILE A 66 -0.90 9.95 -8.27
C ILE A 66 -0.93 9.63 -9.76
N LEU A 67 0.22 9.29 -10.34
CA LEU A 67 0.35 8.88 -11.73
C LEU A 67 0.72 7.39 -11.78
N GLY A 68 -0.08 6.61 -12.49
CA GLY A 68 0.20 5.22 -12.81
C GLY A 68 1.24 5.08 -13.92
N TYR A 69 1.79 3.89 -14.06
CA TYR A 69 2.75 3.56 -15.12
C TYR A 69 2.18 3.75 -16.53
N ASP A 70 0.87 3.58 -16.69
CA ASP A 70 0.13 3.78 -17.93
C ASP A 70 -0.10 5.26 -18.28
N GLY A 71 0.37 6.19 -17.44
CA GLY A 71 0.15 7.62 -17.59
C GLY A 71 -1.25 8.08 -17.15
N MET A 72 -2.09 7.18 -16.66
CA MET A 72 -3.37 7.54 -16.04
C MET A 72 -3.11 8.02 -14.63
N GLY A 73 -3.78 9.10 -14.22
CA GLY A 73 -3.60 9.64 -12.88
C GLY A 73 -4.88 10.13 -12.25
N GLN A 74 -4.85 10.22 -10.92
CA GLN A 74 -5.97 10.67 -10.11
C GLN A 74 -5.47 11.49 -8.92
N PRO A 75 -6.26 12.48 -8.45
CA PRO A 75 -5.93 13.19 -7.23
C PRO A 75 -5.98 12.24 -6.02
N CYS A 76 -5.02 12.39 -5.12
CA CYS A 76 -5.05 11.72 -3.83
C CYS A 76 -6.11 12.39 -2.94
N LEU A 77 -7.00 11.60 -2.34
CA LEU A 77 -8.01 12.13 -1.41
C LEU A 77 -7.40 12.72 -0.13
N GLY A 78 -6.21 12.24 0.24
CA GLY A 78 -5.49 12.63 1.45
C GLY A 78 -4.56 11.53 1.90
N TYR A 79 -3.83 11.79 2.98
CA TYR A 79 -2.97 10.80 3.62
C TYR A 79 -3.32 10.66 5.09
N ILE A 80 -2.88 9.55 5.66
CA ILE A 80 -2.95 9.29 7.09
C ILE A 80 -1.54 8.97 7.59
N CYS A 81 -1.23 9.42 8.79
CA CYS A 81 -0.07 8.94 9.52
C CYS A 81 -0.51 7.76 10.37
N LEU A 82 -0.07 6.56 9.99
CA LEU A 82 -0.21 5.39 10.83
C LEU A 82 0.86 5.49 11.93
N ASN A 83 0.50 6.09 13.06
CA ASN A 83 1.37 6.04 14.23
C ASN A 83 1.48 4.57 14.67
N SER A 84 2.69 4.04 14.65
CA SER A 84 2.98 2.77 15.30
C SER A 84 2.96 3.05 16.80
N ASN A 85 1.93 2.56 17.50
CA ASN A 85 2.03 2.38 18.95
C ASN A 85 2.99 1.21 19.16
N LEU A 86 4.29 1.48 19.06
CA LEU A 86 5.35 0.66 19.65
C LEU A 86 5.67 1.26 21.03
#